data_AF-X1MQW4-F1
#
_entry.id   AF-X1MQW4-F1
#
_cell.length_a   1.000
_cell.length_b   1.000
_cell.length_c   1.000
_cell.angle_alpha   90.00
_cell.angle_beta   90.00
_cell.angle_gamma   90.00
#
_symmetry.space_group_name_H-M   'P 1'
#
loop_
_entity.id
_entity.type
_entity.pdbx_description
1 polymer ?
#
loop_
_entity_poly.entity_id
_entity_poly.type
_entity_poly.pdbx_seq_one_letter_code
_entity_poly.pdbx_strand_id
1 'polypeptide(L)' 'EIASNITNKAREFNLREGMKVEDDTLPKRFFEEKLEDSGKVFLKSDFQKLLNDYYSLRGWNRSV' A
#
# COMPACT_ATOMS: atom_id res chain seq x y z
N GLU A 1 2.60 -16.77 -12.98
CA GLU A 1 2.04 -15.79 -13.95
C GLU A 1 0.56 -15.49 -13.71
N ILE A 2 -0.31 -16.51 -13.68
CA ILE A 2 -1.79 -16.35 -13.51
C ILE A 2 -2.17 -15.46 -12.31
N ALA A 3 -1.64 -15.72 -11.11
CA ALA A 3 -1.96 -14.93 -9.92
C ALA A 3 -1.57 -13.45 -10.03
N SER A 4 -0.40 -13.16 -10.62
CA SER A 4 0.05 -11.77 -10.84
C SER A 4 -0.89 -11.03 -11.78
N ASN A 5 -1.33 -11.71 -12.86
CA ASN A 5 -2.25 -11.15 -13.83
C ASN A 5 -3.62 -10.82 -13.23
N ILE A 6 -4.15 -11.70 -12.36
CA ILE A 6 -5.41 -11.45 -11.66
C ILE A 6 -5.31 -10.20 -10.78
N THR A 7 -4.26 -10.11 -9.96
CA THR A 7 -4.08 -8.94 -9.08
C THR A 7 -3.82 -7.66 -9.85
N ASN A 8 -3.14 -7.72 -11.00
CA ASN A 8 -2.96 -6.55 -11.88
C ASN A 8 -4.30 -6.09 -12.47
N LYS A 9 -5.14 -7.02 -12.96
CA LYS A 9 -6.48 -6.69 -13.48
C LYS A 9 -7.39 -6.08 -12.42
N ALA A 10 -7.33 -6.57 -11.18
CA ALA A 10 -8.08 -5.98 -10.08
C ALA A 10 -7.63 -4.53 -9.80
N ARG A 11 -6.32 -4.27 -9.81
CA ARG A 11 -5.79 -2.91 -9.64
C ARG A 11 -6.18 -1.99 -10.81
N GLU A 12 -6.06 -2.46 -12.06
CA GLU A 12 -6.48 -1.72 -13.25
C GLU A 12 -7.96 -1.31 -13.18
N PHE A 13 -8.83 -2.23 -12.77
CA PHE A 13 -10.24 -1.94 -12.53
C PHE A 13 -10.41 -0.85 -11.46
N ASN A 14 -9.79 -1.02 -10.29
CA ASN A 14 -9.93 -0.07 -9.19
C ASN A 14 -9.45 1.35 -9.58
N LEU A 15 -8.32 1.44 -10.30
CA LEU A 15 -7.80 2.73 -10.79
C LEU A 15 -8.77 3.38 -11.78
N ARG A 16 -9.40 2.61 -12.67
CA ARG A 16 -10.44 3.11 -13.58
C ARG A 16 -11.67 3.63 -12.84
N GLU A 17 -12.05 2.99 -11.73
CA GLU A 17 -13.17 3.43 -10.89
C GLU A 17 -12.79 4.56 -9.90
N GLY A 18 -11.55 5.06 -9.94
CA GLY A 18 -11.13 6.26 -9.21
C GLY A 18 -10.33 6.02 -7.93
N MET A 19 -9.84 4.80 -7.69
CA MET A 19 -8.86 4.53 -6.63
C MET A 19 -7.65 5.43 -6.78
N LYS A 20 -7.20 6.02 -5.69
CA LYS A 20 -5.98 6.85 -5.63
C LYS A 20 -4.91 6.17 -4.79
N VAL A 21 -3.68 6.65 -4.91
CA VAL A 21 -2.56 6.14 -4.11
C VAL A 21 -2.78 6.39 -2.61
N GLU A 22 -3.48 7.47 -2.26
CA GLU A 22 -3.79 7.81 -0.87
C GLU A 22 -4.79 6.83 -0.23
N ASP A 23 -5.56 6.10 -1.04
CA ASP A 23 -6.50 5.08 -0.57
C ASP A 23 -5.76 3.77 -0.18
N ASP A 24 -4.54 3.56 -0.69
CA ASP A 24 -3.68 2.41 -0.36
C ASP A 24 -2.95 2.65 0.98
N THR A 25 -3.72 2.77 2.06
CA THR A 25 -3.22 3.08 3.40
C THR A 25 -3.86 2.23 4.51
N LEU A 26 -3.36 2.36 5.73
CA LEU A 26 -3.88 1.69 6.92
C LEU A 26 -4.75 2.66 7.74
N PRO A 27 -5.63 2.15 8.62
CA PRO A 27 -6.31 2.97 9.61
C PRO A 27 -5.33 3.81 10.45
N LYS A 28 -5.71 5.05 10.78
CA LYS A 28 -4.85 6.02 11.49
C LYS A 28 -4.19 5.46 12.76
N ARG A 29 -4.91 4.59 13.49
CA ARG A 29 -4.41 3.96 14.71
C ARG A 29 -3.07 3.26 14.56
N PHE A 30 -2.76 2.68 13.39
CA PHE A 30 -1.47 2.03 13.17
C PHE A 30 -0.29 3.03 13.24
N PHE A 31 -0.56 4.29 12.90
CA PHE A 31 0.44 5.36 12.86
C PHE A 31 0.45 6.25 14.12
N GLU A 32 -0.57 6.14 14.97
CA GLU A 32 -0.80 7.05 16.09
C GLU A 32 -0.80 6.33 17.45
N GLU A 33 -1.28 5.07 17.50
CA GLU A 33 -1.38 4.29 18.73
C GLU A 33 -0.15 3.39 18.90
N LYS A 34 0.46 3.43 20.09
CA LYS A 34 1.55 2.55 20.46
C LYS A 34 1.01 1.20 20.93
N LEU A 35 1.69 0.13 20.58
CA LEU A 35 1.42 -1.21 21.13
C LEU A 35 1.68 -1.23 22.63
N GLU A 36 0.78 -1.87 23.38
CA GLU A 36 0.84 -1.93 24.86
C GLU A 36 2.08 -2.70 25.36
N ASP A 37 2.49 -3.74 24.63
CA ASP A 37 3.58 -4.64 25.02
C ASP A 37 4.98 -4.06 24.77
N SER A 38 5.14 -3.30 23.69
CA SER A 38 6.43 -2.90 23.13
C SER A 38 6.62 -1.39 23.01
N GLY A 39 5.54 -0.61 23.18
CA GLY A 39 5.55 0.84 23.00
C GLY A 39 5.82 1.31 21.57
N LYS A 40 5.87 0.39 20.60
CA LYS A 40 6.14 0.69 19.19
C LYS A 40 4.89 1.19 18.50
N VAL A 41 5.07 2.14 17.59
CA VAL A 41 4.04 2.60 16.64
C VAL A 41 4.61 2.41 15.23
N PHE A 42 3.76 2.11 14.25
CA PHE A 42 4.25 1.96 12.88
C PHE A 42 4.48 3.34 12.27
N LEU A 43 5.72 3.68 11.94
CA LEU A 43 6.02 4.99 11.38
C LEU A 43 5.46 5.11 9.96
N LYS A 44 4.79 6.24 9.68
CA LYS A 44 4.23 6.52 8.36
C LYS A 44 5.30 6.55 7.26
N SER A 45 6.52 6.98 7.58
CA SER A 45 7.67 6.94 6.66
C SER A 45 8.07 5.52 6.27
N ASP A 46 8.08 4.60 7.24
CA ASP A 46 8.45 3.21 7.01
C ASP A 46 7.37 2.50 6.18
N PHE A 47 6.10 2.77 6.49
CA PHE A 47 4.98 2.32 5.67
C PHE A 47 5.07 2.83 4.23
N GLN A 48 5.35 4.12 4.02
CA GLN A 48 5.48 4.69 2.68
C GLN A 48 6.62 4.05 1.91
N LYS A 49 7.76 3.80 2.56
CA LYS A 49 8.88 3.08 1.96
C LYS A 49 8.46 1.66 1.55
N LEU A 50 7.82 0.92 2.44
CA LEU A 50 7.34 -0.45 2.15
C LEU A 50 6.33 -0.49 1.01
N LEU A 51 5.41 0.49 0.94
CA LEU A 51 4.45 0.61 -0.13
C LEU A 51 5.13 0.87 -1.48
N ASN A 52 6.10 1.79 -1.51
CA ASN A 52 6.88 2.09 -2.72
C ASN A 52 7.73 0.90 -3.19
N ASP A 53 8.35 0.18 -2.25
CA ASP A 53 9.10 -1.05 -2.53
C ASP A 53 8.16 -2.12 -3.13
N TYR A 54 6.96 -2.27 -2.56
CA TYR A 54 5.94 -3.18 -3.09
C TYR A 54 5.52 -2.81 -4.51
N TYR A 55 5.21 -1.54 -4.79
CA TYR A 55 4.86 -1.08 -6.14
C TYR A 55 5.99 -1.31 -7.16
N SER A 56 7.24 -1.12 -6.74
CA SER A 56 8.41 -1.38 -7.58
C SER A 56 8.51 -2.87 -7.95
N LEU A 57 8.35 -3.76 -6.98
CA LEU A 57 8.34 -5.21 -7.20
C LEU A 57 7.18 -5.67 -8.09
N ARG A 58 6.04 -4.98 -8.02
CA ARG A 58 4.87 -5.26 -8.86
C ARG A 58 4.97 -4.65 -10.26
N GLY A 59 5.97 -3.80 -10.52
CA GLY A 59 6.06 -3.03 -11.76
C GLY A 59 4.99 -1.94 -11.90
N TRP A 60 4.30 -1.60 -10.80
CA TRP A 60 3.24 -0.59 -10.76
C TRP A 60 3.77 0.84 -10.66
N ASN A 61 5.09 1.00 -10.49
CA ASN A 61 5.77 2.30 -10.38
C ASN A 61 5.84 3.08 -11.73
N ARG A 62 4.95 2.77 -12.67
CA ARG A 62 4.82 3.39 -14.00
C ARG A 62 3.36 3.76 -14.28
N SER A 63 2.86 4.76 -13.58
CA SER A 63 1.70 5.58 -13.98
C SER A 63 1.80 6.91 -13.20
N VAL A 64 2.47 7.94 -13.71
CA VAL A 64 1.84 9.00 -14.54
C VAL A 64 0.76 8.52 -15.50
#